data_AF-A0A167IAG4-F1
#
_entry.id   AF-A0A167IAG4-F1
#
_cell.length_a   1.000
_cell.length_b   1.000
_cell.length_c   1.000
_cell.angle_alpha   90.00
_cell.angle_beta   90.00
_cell.angle_gamma   90.00
#
_symmetry.space_group_name_H-M   'P 1'
#
loop_
_entity.id
_entity.type
_entity.pdbx_description
1 polymer ?
#
loop_
_entity_poly.entity_id
_entity_poly.type
_entity_poly.pdbx_seq_one_letter_code
_entity_poly.pdbx_strand_id
1 'polypeptide(L)'
;VKVHLDSAQVQMPGHLKGMKLWSLNPQTGLWEEEGDFQHDRSRRSKREERTFLVGNMEIRERRLFNLDVPESRRCYIKVRTYRSERYLPSEQVAGVVVSVINLEPTAGYSSNPRAWGRFDSGVTSSNGACVPAFCDAQNPDAYSAYVMASLGG
;
A
#
# COMPACT_ATOMS: atom_id res chain seq x y z
N VAL A 1 -1.21 2.47 24.44
CA VAL A 1 0.24 2.63 24.16
C VAL A 1 0.46 3.95 23.45
N LYS A 2 1.59 4.64 23.71
CA LYS A 2 1.99 5.85 22.98
C LYS A 2 3.02 5.48 21.92
N VAL A 3 2.74 5.79 20.66
CA VAL A 3 3.67 5.62 19.55
C VAL A 3 4.23 7.00 19.20
N HIS A 4 5.56 7.10 19.15
CA HIS A 4 6.28 8.32 18.77
C HIS A 4 7.01 8.09 17.44
N LEU A 5 6.64 8.84 16.42
CA LEU A 5 7.31 8.86 15.12
C LEU A 5 8.11 10.16 15.00
N ASP A 6 9.41 10.05 14.79
CA ASP A 6 10.26 11.20 14.48
C ASP A 6 9.88 11.76 13.11
N SER A 7 9.41 13.00 13.07
CA SER A 7 8.97 13.65 11.82
C SER A 7 10.09 13.82 10.80
N ALA A 8 11.36 13.85 11.22
CA ALA A 8 12.50 13.89 10.31
C ALA A 8 12.66 12.60 9.47
N GLN A 9 12.04 11.50 9.90
CA GLN A 9 11.99 10.24 9.14
C GLN A 9 10.93 10.25 8.04
N VAL A 10 10.02 11.23 8.04
CA VAL A 10 8.99 11.37 7.01
C VAL A 10 9.54 12.23 5.87
N GLN A 11 10.06 11.58 4.83
CA GLN A 11 10.76 12.26 3.74
C GLN A 11 9.84 13.09 2.83
N MET A 12 8.54 12.75 2.76
CA MET A 12 7.56 13.47 1.96
C MET A 12 6.83 14.50 2.85
N PRO A 13 7.04 15.82 2.67
CA PRO A 13 6.50 16.83 3.59
C PRO A 13 4.98 16.80 3.74
N GLY A 14 4.26 16.46 2.65
CA GLY A 14 2.81 16.32 2.67
C GLY A 14 2.31 15.18 3.58
N HIS A 15 3.15 14.18 3.84
CA HIS A 15 2.76 12.99 4.60
C HIS A 15 2.64 13.23 6.10
N LEU A 16 3.27 14.29 6.62
CA LEU A 16 3.22 14.63 8.05
C LEU A 16 1.79 14.84 8.57
N LYS A 17 0.86 15.31 7.72
CA LYS A 17 -0.54 15.56 8.10
C LYS A 17 -1.45 14.35 7.94
N GLY A 18 -1.09 13.40 7.08
CA GLY A 18 -1.92 12.25 6.73
C GLY A 18 -1.41 10.92 7.29
N MET A 19 -0.29 10.94 8.03
CA MET A 19 0.34 9.75 8.57
C MET A 19 -0.60 9.04 9.55
N LYS A 20 -0.77 7.73 9.36
CA LYS A 20 -1.61 6.85 10.18
C LYS A 20 -0.87 5.58 10.54
N LEU A 21 -1.31 4.93 11.62
CA LEU A 21 -0.90 3.56 11.92
C LEU A 21 -1.91 2.61 11.30
N TRP A 22 -1.41 1.59 10.63
CA TRP A 22 -2.19 0.53 10.01
C TRP A 22 -1.80 -0.82 10.59
N SER A 23 -2.75 -1.76 10.69
CA SER A 23 -2.46 -3.16 11.01
C SER A 23 -2.95 -4.11 9.91
N LEU A 24 -2.19 -5.15 9.60
CA LEU A 24 -2.62 -6.18 8.67
C LEU A 24 -3.55 -7.16 9.38
N ASN A 25 -4.80 -7.26 8.93
CA ASN A 25 -5.73 -8.30 9.34
C ASN A 25 -5.34 -9.63 8.66
N PRO A 26 -4.92 -10.67 9.41
CA PRO A 26 -4.45 -11.92 8.81
C PRO A 26 -5.59 -12.78 8.24
N GLN A 27 -6.84 -12.56 8.65
CA GLN A 27 -8.00 -13.29 8.14
C GLN A 27 -8.45 -12.73 6.78
N THR A 28 -8.53 -11.40 6.65
CA THR A 28 -8.99 -10.74 5.40
C THR A 28 -7.84 -10.42 4.46
N GLY A 29 -6.62 -10.28 4.98
CA GLY A 29 -5.45 -9.81 4.24
C GLY A 29 -5.48 -8.31 3.94
N LEU A 30 -6.36 -7.54 4.60
CA LEU A 30 -6.50 -6.10 4.42
C LEU A 30 -5.78 -5.33 5.52
N TRP A 31 -5.30 -4.13 5.17
CA TRP A 31 -4.79 -3.17 6.14
C TRP A 31 -5.96 -2.41 6.77
N GLU A 32 -6.04 -2.42 8.09
CA GLU A 32 -7.04 -1.73 8.91
C GLU A 32 -6.40 -0.50 9.57
N GLU A 33 -7.14 0.61 9.64
CA GLU A 33 -6.67 1.81 10.33
C GLU A 33 -6.72 1.59 11.85
N GLU A 34 -5.59 1.78 12.52
CA GLU A 34 -5.49 1.70 13.98
C GLU A 34 -5.61 3.08 14.64
N GLY A 35 -5.28 4.14 13.88
CA GLY A 35 -5.53 5.52 14.30
C GLY A 35 -4.50 6.54 13.82
N ASP A 36 -4.71 7.77 14.29
CA ASP A 36 -4.05 8.98 13.81
C ASP A 36 -2.83 9.40 14.63
N PHE A 37 -1.97 10.19 13.98
CA PHE A 37 -0.90 10.92 14.63
C PHE A 37 -1.20 12.41 14.73
N GLN A 38 -0.77 13.02 15.83
CA GLN A 38 -0.78 14.47 16.00
C GLN A 38 0.64 14.98 16.27
N HIS A 39 0.97 16.18 15.80
CA HIS A 39 2.21 16.83 16.20
C HIS A 39 2.25 16.99 17.72
N ASP A 40 3.36 16.58 18.33
CA ASP A 40 3.57 16.80 19.75
C ASP A 40 3.67 18.31 20.02
N ARG A 41 2.66 18.85 20.71
CA ARG A 41 2.60 20.26 21.09
C ARG A 41 3.22 20.54 22.46
N SER A 42 3.81 19.54 23.11
CA SER A 42 4.46 19.76 24.40
C SER A 42 5.66 20.71 24.24
N ARG A 43 5.67 21.80 25.03
CA ARG A 43 6.83 22.71 25.12
C ARG A 43 7.97 21.98 25.80
N ARG A 44 8.87 21.36 25.02
CA ARG A 44 10.05 20.67 25.56
C ARG A 44 11.16 21.67 25.91
N SER A 45 11.93 21.34 26.95
CA SER A 45 13.15 22.08 27.32
C SER A 45 14.18 22.03 26.18
N LYS A 46 15.10 23.01 26.13
CA LYS A 46 16.10 23.26 25.07
C LYS A 46 16.94 22.07 24.55
N ARG A 47 16.85 20.86 25.13
CA ARG A 47 17.73 19.73 24.84
C ARG A 47 17.24 18.78 23.73
N GLU A 48 15.96 18.83 23.36
CA GLU A 48 15.44 17.95 22.31
C GLU A 48 14.99 18.74 21.08
N GLU A 49 15.80 18.73 20.03
CA GLU A 49 15.55 19.43 18.77
C GLU A 49 14.60 18.68 17.82
N ARG A 50 14.32 17.40 18.09
CA ARG A 50 13.49 16.55 17.23
C ARG A 50 12.00 16.83 17.44
N THR A 51 11.28 16.96 16.34
CA THR A 51 9.81 17.07 16.32
C THR A 51 9.18 15.70 16.13
N PHE A 52 8.16 15.37 16.92
CA PHE A 52 7.50 14.07 16.89
C PHE A 52 6.04 14.18 16.46
N LEU A 53 5.59 13.14 15.78
CA LEU A 53 4.20 12.76 15.60
C LEU A 53 3.85 11.72 16.69
N VAL A 54 2.75 11.92 17.41
CA VAL A 54 2.35 11.08 18.55
C VAL A 54 0.93 10.54 18.35
N GLY A 55 0.79 9.22 18.44
CA GLY A 55 -0.49 8.51 18.41
C GLY A 55 -0.75 7.81 19.75
N ASN A 56 -1.94 7.99 20.31
CA ASN A 56 -2.42 7.27 21.51
C ASN A 56 -3.33 6.13 21.06
N MET A 57 -2.89 4.89 21.16
CA MET A 57 -3.54 3.75 20.48
C MET A 57 -3.69 2.54 21.39
N GLU A 58 -4.79 1.81 21.25
CA GLU A 58 -4.94 0.48 21.83
C GLU A 58 -4.40 -0.55 20.86
N ILE A 59 -3.20 -1.08 21.11
CA ILE A 59 -2.63 -2.14 20.29
C ILE A 59 -3.29 -3.44 20.74
N ARG A 60 -4.32 -3.88 20.01
CA ARG A 60 -5.17 -4.99 20.44
C ARG A 60 -4.49 -6.36 20.30
N GLU A 61 -3.52 -6.52 19.39
CA GLU A 61 -2.85 -7.80 19.11
C GLU A 61 -1.44 -7.63 18.49
N ARG A 62 -0.64 -8.71 18.41
CA ARG A 62 0.65 -8.77 17.68
C ARG A 62 0.45 -8.83 16.16
N ARG A 63 -0.19 -7.81 15.58
CA ARG A 63 -0.34 -7.67 14.13
C ARG A 63 0.92 -7.10 13.51
N LEU A 64 1.07 -7.26 12.19
CA LEU A 64 2.05 -6.48 11.43
C LEU A 64 1.54 -5.05 11.35
N PHE A 65 2.36 -4.08 11.75
CA PHE A 65 2.03 -2.67 11.72
C PHE A 65 2.77 -1.93 10.61
N ASN A 66 2.13 -0.92 10.02
CA ASN A 66 2.73 -0.03 9.03
C ASN A 66 2.45 1.43 9.39
N LEU A 67 3.39 2.31 9.08
CA LEU A 67 3.26 3.76 9.21
C LEU A 67 3.20 4.35 7.81
N ASP A 68 2.01 4.75 7.38
CA ASP A 68 1.81 5.19 6.00
C ASP A 68 0.67 6.20 5.87
N VAL A 69 0.65 6.88 4.73
CA VAL A 69 -0.42 7.77 4.32
C VAL A 69 -1.32 7.03 3.34
N PRO A 70 -2.66 7.06 3.52
CA PRO A 70 -3.57 6.45 2.56
C PRO A 70 -3.45 7.18 1.22
N GLU A 71 -2.99 6.45 0.21
CA GLU A 71 -2.96 6.94 -1.15
C GLU A 71 -4.19 6.42 -1.89
N SER A 72 -5.19 7.29 -2.07
CA SER A 72 -6.48 6.90 -2.64
C SER A 72 -6.39 6.52 -4.12
N ARG A 73 -5.27 6.80 -4.78
CA ARG A 73 -5.09 6.58 -6.23
C ARG A 73 -4.09 5.49 -6.60
N ARG A 74 -3.57 4.76 -5.61
CA ARG A 74 -2.64 3.64 -5.82
C ARG A 74 -3.16 2.38 -5.14
N CYS A 75 -3.51 1.41 -5.95
CA CYS A 75 -3.94 0.09 -5.52
C CYS A 75 -2.89 -0.97 -5.91
N TYR A 76 -3.16 -2.22 -5.56
CA TYR A 76 -2.36 -3.36 -5.98
C TYR A 76 -3.26 -4.41 -6.62
N ILE A 77 -2.88 -4.91 -7.78
CA ILE A 77 -3.51 -6.07 -8.41
C ILE A 77 -2.81 -7.31 -7.86
N LYS A 78 -3.58 -8.18 -7.20
CA LYS A 78 -3.08 -9.48 -6.75
C LYS A 78 -3.27 -10.53 -7.85
N VAL A 79 -2.17 -11.04 -8.37
CA VAL A 79 -2.15 -12.06 -9.43
C VAL A 79 -1.64 -13.38 -8.86
N ARG A 80 -2.44 -14.43 -9.05
CA ARG A 80 -2.04 -15.82 -8.82
C ARG A 80 -2.17 -16.58 -10.13
N THR A 81 -1.20 -17.44 -10.40
CA THR A 81 -1.15 -18.25 -11.60
C THR A 81 -1.30 -19.71 -11.22
N TYR A 82 -2.02 -20.47 -12.04
CA TYR A 82 -2.37 -21.86 -11.76
C TYR A 82 -2.07 -22.71 -12.99
N ARG A 83 -1.72 -23.98 -12.78
CA ARG A 83 -1.47 -24.92 -13.89
C ARG A 83 -2.74 -25.29 -14.66
N SER A 84 -3.91 -25.04 -14.09
CA SER A 84 -5.20 -25.34 -14.71
C SER A 84 -6.26 -24.31 -14.34
N GLU A 85 -7.34 -24.28 -15.13
CA GLU A 85 -8.55 -23.49 -14.93
C GLU A 85 -9.38 -23.94 -13.70
N ARG A 86 -8.91 -24.93 -12.93
CA ARG A 86 -9.55 -25.33 -11.68
C ARG A 86 -9.14 -24.46 -10.49
N TYR A 87 -8.11 -23.62 -10.65
CA TYR A 87 -7.64 -22.68 -9.63
C TYR A 87 -7.36 -23.32 -8.25
N LEU A 88 -6.93 -24.58 -8.24
CA LEU A 88 -6.66 -25.30 -6.99
C LEU A 88 -5.39 -24.75 -6.32
N PRO A 89 -5.40 -24.50 -4.99
CA PRO A 89 -4.22 -23.99 -4.29
C PRO A 89 -2.95 -24.85 -4.47
N SER A 90 -3.11 -26.18 -4.56
CA SER A 90 -2.02 -27.13 -4.82
C SER A 90 -1.43 -27.02 -6.22
N GLU A 91 -2.12 -26.36 -7.15
CA GLU A 91 -1.70 -26.16 -8.54
C GLU A 91 -1.17 -24.75 -8.80
N GLN A 92 -1.02 -23.93 -7.76
CA GLN A 92 -0.49 -22.57 -7.90
C GLN A 92 0.98 -22.59 -8.33
N VAL A 93 1.35 -21.70 -9.25
CA VAL A 93 2.69 -21.61 -9.83
C VAL A 93 3.42 -20.37 -9.32
N ALA A 94 4.61 -20.59 -8.76
CA ALA A 94 5.55 -19.53 -8.41
C ALA A 94 6.57 -19.32 -9.56
N GLY A 95 7.22 -18.16 -9.58
CA GLY A 95 8.24 -17.81 -10.58
C GLY A 95 7.68 -17.25 -11.89
N VAL A 96 6.37 -16.96 -11.96
CA VAL A 96 5.77 -16.30 -13.14
C VAL A 96 6.03 -14.80 -13.04
N VAL A 97 6.57 -14.21 -14.11
CA VAL A 97 6.73 -12.76 -14.24
C VAL A 97 5.37 -12.17 -14.62
N VAL A 98 4.84 -11.32 -13.75
CA VAL A 98 3.59 -10.58 -13.96
C VAL A 98 3.94 -9.13 -14.28
N SER A 99 3.45 -8.63 -15.39
CA SER A 99 3.61 -7.23 -15.81
C SER A 99 2.24 -6.56 -15.89
N VAL A 100 2.15 -5.36 -15.32
CA VAL A 100 0.94 -4.53 -15.34
C VAL A 100 1.23 -3.25 -16.11
N ILE A 101 0.41 -2.98 -17.12
CA ILE A 101 0.41 -1.72 -17.87
C ILE A 101 -0.87 -0.96 -17.52
N ASN A 102 -0.72 0.09 -16.73
CA ASN A 102 -1.82 0.98 -16.38
C ASN A 102 -2.20 1.88 -17.55
N LEU A 103 -3.50 1.94 -17.84
CA LEU A 103 -4.07 2.77 -18.89
C LEU A 103 -4.47 4.14 -18.35
N GLU A 104 -4.76 5.06 -19.27
CA GLU A 104 -5.43 6.31 -18.89
C GLU A 104 -6.81 5.99 -18.32
N PRO A 105 -7.23 6.70 -17.26
CA PRO A 105 -8.57 6.51 -16.74
C PRO A 105 -9.62 7.04 -17.72
N THR A 106 -10.87 6.64 -17.49
CA THR A 106 -12.02 7.18 -18.22
C THR A 106 -12.07 8.71 -18.13
N ALA A 107 -12.53 9.36 -19.20
CA ALA A 107 -12.63 10.81 -19.25
C ALA A 107 -13.38 11.38 -18.03
N GLY A 108 -12.83 12.43 -17.43
CA GLY A 108 -13.37 13.06 -16.21
C GLY A 108 -12.71 12.58 -14.91
N TYR A 109 -11.87 11.53 -14.96
CA TYR A 109 -11.09 11.07 -13.81
C TYR A 109 -9.66 11.59 -13.84
N SER A 110 -9.06 11.70 -12.65
CA SER A 110 -7.71 12.27 -12.52
C SER A 110 -6.66 11.29 -13.00
N SER A 111 -5.78 11.75 -13.89
CA SER A 111 -4.56 10.99 -14.21
C SER A 111 -3.63 10.94 -13.00
N ASN A 112 -2.84 9.86 -12.91
CA ASN A 112 -1.91 9.70 -11.82
C ASN A 112 -0.68 10.60 -11.95
N PRO A 113 0.01 10.91 -10.82
CA PRO A 113 1.21 11.74 -10.84
C PRO A 113 2.22 11.21 -11.85
N ARG A 114 2.84 12.10 -12.63
CA ARG A 114 3.87 11.73 -13.63
C ARG A 114 5.06 10.94 -13.05
N ALA A 115 5.29 11.04 -11.75
CA ALA A 115 6.32 10.30 -11.04
C ALA A 115 6.01 8.79 -10.93
N TRP A 116 4.76 8.37 -11.12
CA TRP A 116 4.39 6.96 -11.11
C TRP A 116 4.48 6.41 -12.53
N GLY A 117 5.31 5.39 -12.71
CA GLY A 117 5.39 4.66 -13.97
C GLY A 117 4.04 4.04 -14.32
N ARG A 118 3.74 3.93 -15.62
CA ARG A 118 2.57 3.16 -16.09
C ARG A 118 2.84 1.66 -16.12
N PHE A 119 4.10 1.28 -16.04
CA PHE A 119 4.56 -0.09 -16.12
C PHE A 119 5.17 -0.49 -14.78
N ASP A 120 4.67 -1.57 -14.21
CA ASP A 120 5.24 -2.23 -13.05
C ASP A 120 5.24 -3.74 -13.28
N SER A 121 6.15 -4.45 -12.60
CA SER A 121 6.25 -5.91 -12.70
C SER A 121 6.59 -6.54 -11.35
N GLY A 122 6.19 -7.80 -11.16
CA GLY A 122 6.52 -8.60 -10.00
C GLY A 122 6.58 -10.09 -10.34
N VAL A 123 7.24 -10.89 -9.50
CA VAL A 123 7.36 -12.34 -9.68
C VAL A 123 6.45 -13.04 -8.69
N THR A 124 5.66 -14.02 -9.15
CA THR A 124 4.75 -14.77 -8.27
C THR A 124 5.52 -15.60 -7.25
N SER A 125 5.06 -15.55 -6.00
CA SER A 125 5.50 -16.41 -4.90
C SER A 125 4.41 -17.44 -4.54
N SER A 126 4.54 -18.12 -3.41
CA SER A 126 3.51 -19.01 -2.86
C SER A 126 2.17 -18.30 -2.62
N ASN A 127 2.12 -16.97 -2.48
CA ASN A 127 0.88 -16.19 -2.35
C ASN A 127 0.55 -15.35 -3.59
N GLY A 128 1.24 -15.59 -4.72
CA GLY A 128 1.12 -14.79 -5.93
C GLY A 128 2.05 -13.58 -5.94
N ALA A 129 1.72 -12.59 -6.75
CA ALA A 129 2.38 -11.29 -6.82
C ALA A 129 1.35 -10.18 -6.58
N CYS A 130 1.77 -9.11 -5.90
CA CYS A 130 1.00 -7.86 -5.81
C CYS A 130 1.76 -6.81 -6.62
N VAL A 131 1.14 -6.31 -7.69
CA VAL A 131 1.77 -5.32 -8.58
C VAL A 131 1.00 -4.01 -8.47
N PRO A 132 1.67 -2.84 -8.31
CA PRO A 132 0.99 -1.56 -8.25
C PRO A 132 0.11 -1.29 -9.46
N ALA A 133 -1.05 -0.69 -9.21
CA ALA A 133 -2.00 -0.27 -10.24
C ALA A 133 -2.68 1.05 -9.88
N PHE A 134 -3.19 1.72 -10.91
CA PHE A 134 -3.95 2.95 -10.77
C PHE A 134 -5.39 2.61 -10.39
N CYS A 135 -5.96 3.37 -9.46
CA CYS A 135 -7.35 3.20 -9.02
C CYS A 135 -7.92 4.51 -8.49
N ASP A 136 -9.20 4.48 -8.13
CA ASP A 136 -9.85 5.46 -7.27
C ASP A 136 -10.74 4.72 -6.29
N ALA A 137 -10.61 5.04 -5.00
CA ALA A 137 -11.33 4.36 -3.94
C ALA A 137 -12.87 4.49 -4.04
N GLN A 138 -13.38 5.52 -4.73
CA GLN A 138 -14.82 5.72 -4.95
C GLN A 138 -15.31 5.04 -6.23
N ASN A 139 -14.51 5.05 -7.30
CA ASN A 139 -14.88 4.43 -8.57
C ASN A 139 -13.71 3.65 -9.20
N PRO A 140 -13.50 2.39 -8.79
CA PRO A 140 -12.40 1.59 -9.30
C PRO A 140 -12.53 1.28 -10.80
N ASP A 141 -13.76 1.19 -11.33
CA ASP A 141 -14.03 0.84 -12.74
C ASP A 141 -13.62 1.95 -13.72
N ALA A 142 -13.34 3.17 -13.22
CA ALA A 142 -12.80 4.24 -14.03
C ALA A 142 -11.34 4.02 -14.46
N TYR A 143 -10.67 3.02 -13.89
CA TYR A 143 -9.26 2.72 -14.12
C TYR A 143 -9.11 1.31 -14.65
N SER A 144 -8.22 1.12 -15.62
CA SER A 144 -8.00 -0.17 -16.25
C SER A 144 -6.50 -0.41 -16.48
N ALA A 145 -6.14 -1.68 -16.57
CA ALA A 145 -4.78 -2.10 -16.83
C ALA A 145 -4.75 -3.39 -17.65
N TYR A 146 -3.73 -3.55 -18.48
CA TYR A 146 -3.40 -4.84 -19.06
C TYR A 146 -2.51 -5.62 -18.10
N VAL A 147 -2.88 -6.89 -17.87
CA VAL A 147 -2.09 -7.83 -17.07
C VAL A 147 -1.52 -8.89 -18.00
N MET A 148 -0.21 -9.02 -17.99
CA MET A 148 0.52 -10.05 -18.73
C MET A 148 1.25 -10.96 -17.74
N ALA A 149 1.28 -12.25 -18.04
CA ALA A 149 1.97 -13.24 -17.21
C ALA A 149 2.79 -14.16 -18.11
N SER A 150 4.10 -14.26 -17.86
CA SER A 150 5.00 -15.14 -18.59
C SER A 150 5.81 -16.02 -17.63
N LEU A 151 5.92 -17.30 -17.99
CA LEU A 151 6.73 -18.29 -17.26
C LEU A 151 7.78 -18.82 -18.22
N GLY A 152 9.06 -18.60 -17.91
CA GLY A 152 10.17 -19.12 -18.70
C GLY A 152 10.89 -18.14 -19.62
N GLY A 153 10.49 -16.87 -19.67
CA GLY A 153 11.11 -15.82 -20.51
C GLY A 153 10.58 -15.83 -21.93
#